data_AF-A0A7C4UXV2-F1
#
_entry.id   AF-A0A7C4UXV2-F1
#
_cell.length_a   1.000
_cell.length_b   1.000
_cell.length_c   1.000
_cell.angle_alpha   90.00
_cell.angle_beta   90.00
_cell.angle_gamma   90.00
#
_symmetry.space_group_name_H-M   'P 1'
#
loop_
_entity.id
_entity.type
_entity.pdbx_description
1 polymer ?
#
loop_
_entity_poly.entity_id
_entity_poly.type
_entity_poly.pdbx_seq_one_letter_code
_entity_poly.pdbx_strand_id
1 'polypeptide(L)'
;MNLSQYLISNGIPETTVFLLLALPFISLIVGFFRHFVGIKTFGMYEPIVIAYSLFFISQDFWVGLKFGLPIILIAWLVSEILKRLLEKTRLHYISKVSLKISIASILMLALLVAAVYFDKNGYFTVSALPIVILITLVESLSLFQIKAGSMKANILSLETLSVSILSYLILSANSLQSFLVATPYIVILPIIGNLFVGKWEGLRLSEYLRFRNSMKND
;
A
#
# COMPACT_ATOMS: atom_id res chain seq x y z
N MET A 1 -28.05 1.70 20.26
CA MET A 1 -26.96 2.60 19.82
C MET A 1 -25.70 1.78 19.76
N ASN A 2 -25.21 1.46 18.56
CA ASN A 2 -23.98 0.68 18.39
C ASN A 2 -22.74 1.55 18.65
N LEU A 3 -21.58 0.94 18.93
CA LEU A 3 -20.33 1.65 19.21
C LEU A 3 -19.99 2.71 18.15
N SER A 4 -20.16 2.35 16.87
CA SER A 4 -19.97 3.27 15.73
C SER A 4 -20.90 4.47 15.78
N GLN A 5 -22.20 4.23 16.01
CA GLN A 5 -23.21 5.30 16.13
C GLN A 5 -22.93 6.22 17.32
N TYR A 6 -22.42 5.66 18.44
CA TYR A 6 -22.00 6.45 19.58
C TYR A 6 -20.82 7.37 19.25
N LEU A 7 -19.81 6.89 18.53
CA LEU A 7 -18.67 7.72 18.13
C LEU A 7 -19.09 8.83 17.16
N ILE A 8 -19.94 8.49 16.19
CA ILE A 8 -20.43 9.43 15.18
C ILE A 8 -21.30 10.52 15.82
N SER A 9 -22.19 10.16 16.76
CA SER A 9 -23.02 11.15 17.47
C SER A 9 -22.20 12.11 18.35
N ASN A 10 -20.98 11.71 18.72
CA ASN A 10 -20.04 12.55 19.49
C ASN A 10 -19.06 13.34 18.60
N GLY A 11 -19.33 13.44 17.29
CA GLY A 11 -18.58 14.30 16.38
C GLY A 11 -17.38 13.65 15.68
N ILE A 12 -17.19 12.33 15.81
CA ILE A 12 -16.14 11.63 15.05
C ILE A 12 -16.64 11.35 13.61
N PRO A 13 -15.87 11.71 12.56
CA PRO A 13 -16.24 11.40 11.19
C PRO A 13 -16.44 9.90 10.96
N GLU A 14 -17.49 9.54 10.21
CA GLU A 14 -17.78 8.15 9.85
C GLU A 14 -16.59 7.48 9.14
N THR A 15 -15.91 8.22 8.27
CA THR A 15 -14.71 7.76 7.55
C THR A 15 -13.60 7.33 8.49
N THR A 16 -13.38 8.05 9.58
CA THR A 16 -12.38 7.69 10.61
C THR A 16 -12.76 6.37 11.29
N VAL A 17 -14.03 6.20 11.67
CA VAL A 17 -14.53 4.96 12.28
C VAL A 17 -14.37 3.79 11.31
N PHE A 18 -14.79 3.96 10.06
CA PHE A 18 -14.63 2.95 9.01
C PHE A 18 -13.18 2.54 8.82
N LEU A 19 -12.27 3.50 8.67
CA LEU A 19 -10.85 3.24 8.41
C LEU A 19 -10.16 2.49 9.56
N LEU A 20 -10.56 2.75 10.81
CA LEU A 20 -10.07 1.99 11.97
C LEU A 20 -10.60 0.56 11.98
N LEU A 21 -11.89 0.36 11.66
CA LEU A 21 -12.50 -0.97 11.59
C LEU A 21 -11.98 -1.78 10.39
N ALA A 22 -11.63 -1.12 9.28
CA ALA A 22 -11.11 -1.76 8.08
C ALA A 22 -9.67 -2.26 8.22
N LEU A 23 -8.88 -1.69 9.15
CA LEU A 23 -7.44 -1.98 9.27
C LEU A 23 -7.16 -3.48 9.52
N PRO A 24 -7.84 -4.16 10.46
CA PRO A 24 -7.63 -5.60 10.68
C PRO A 24 -8.04 -6.46 9.48
N PHE A 25 -9.07 -6.05 8.73
CA PHE A 25 -9.47 -6.73 7.49
C PHE A 25 -8.40 -6.61 6.41
N ILE A 26 -7.81 -5.43 6.24
CA ILE A 26 -6.74 -5.20 5.27
C ILE A 26 -5.49 -5.96 5.68
N SER A 27 -5.14 -5.95 6.97
CA SER A 27 -4.07 -6.79 7.51
C SER A 27 -4.28 -8.28 7.18
N LEU A 28 -5.52 -8.77 7.34
CA LEU A 28 -5.87 -10.14 6.99
C LEU A 28 -5.64 -10.42 5.50
N ILE A 29 -6.09 -9.51 4.63
CA ILE A 29 -5.94 -9.64 3.18
C ILE A 29 -4.46 -9.69 2.79
N VAL A 30 -3.66 -8.74 3.29
CA VAL A 30 -2.21 -8.71 3.04
C VAL A 30 -1.54 -9.99 3.55
N GLY A 31 -1.88 -10.43 4.76
CA GLY A 31 -1.40 -11.69 5.32
C GLY A 31 -1.79 -12.90 4.48
N PHE A 32 -3.05 -12.95 4.02
CA PHE A 32 -3.55 -14.02 3.16
C PHE A 32 -2.76 -14.12 1.86
N PHE A 33 -2.55 -13.00 1.15
CA PHE A 33 -1.72 -13.00 -0.07
C PHE A 33 -0.27 -13.42 0.20
N ARG A 34 0.29 -12.99 1.34
CA ARG A 34 1.66 -13.33 1.70
C ARG A 34 1.85 -14.81 2.04
N HIS A 35 0.93 -15.39 2.80
CA HIS A 35 1.05 -16.76 3.33
C HIS A 35 0.44 -17.82 2.40
N PHE A 36 -0.73 -17.55 1.81
CA PHE A 36 -1.42 -18.52 0.96
C PHE A 36 -0.97 -18.44 -0.48
N VAL A 37 -0.97 -17.25 -1.08
CA VAL A 37 -0.54 -17.08 -2.48
C VAL A 37 0.99 -17.13 -2.58
N GLY A 38 1.68 -16.63 -1.56
CA GLY A 38 3.14 -16.59 -1.50
C GLY A 38 3.74 -15.36 -2.20
N ILE A 39 2.92 -14.33 -2.40
CA ILE A 39 3.39 -13.03 -2.90
C ILE A 39 4.33 -12.43 -1.87
N LYS A 40 5.55 -12.07 -2.29
CA LYS A 40 6.48 -11.41 -1.38
C LYS A 40 6.16 -9.93 -1.38
N THR A 41 6.10 -9.32 -0.21
CA THR A 41 5.98 -7.85 -0.08
C THR A 41 7.16 -7.33 0.72
N PHE A 42 7.42 -6.01 0.63
CA PHE A 42 8.41 -5.34 1.48
C PHE A 42 8.15 -5.60 2.97
N GLY A 43 6.88 -5.53 3.36
CA GLY A 43 6.42 -5.80 4.70
C GLY A 43 4.90 -5.84 4.74
N MET A 44 4.34 -5.81 5.96
CA MET A 44 2.91 -5.56 6.14
C MET A 44 2.59 -4.06 6.03
N TYR A 45 3.52 -3.20 6.46
CA TYR A 45 3.31 -1.76 6.52
C TYR A 45 3.11 -1.14 5.13
N GLU A 46 4.03 -1.40 4.20
CA GLU A 46 4.03 -0.80 2.87
C GLU A 46 2.70 -1.02 2.10
N PRO A 47 2.18 -2.25 1.95
CA PRO A 47 0.96 -2.45 1.18
C PRO A 47 -0.28 -1.85 1.85
N ILE A 48 -0.36 -1.88 3.17
CA ILE A 48 -1.46 -1.25 3.93
C ILE A 48 -1.44 0.26 3.68
N VAL A 49 -0.28 0.87 3.88
CA VAL A 49 -0.12 2.31 3.77
C VAL A 49 -0.39 2.83 2.37
N ILE A 50 0.06 2.12 1.33
CA ILE A 50 -0.27 2.45 -0.06
C ILE A 50 -1.79 2.40 -0.27
N ALA A 51 -2.47 1.36 0.21
CA ALA A 51 -3.92 1.22 0.05
C ALA A 51 -4.69 2.36 0.73
N TYR A 52 -4.31 2.73 1.95
CA TYR A 52 -4.90 3.87 2.67
C TYR A 52 -4.59 5.20 1.98
N SER A 53 -3.36 5.41 1.52
CA SER A 53 -3.00 6.64 0.79
C SER A 53 -3.82 6.80 -0.49
N LEU A 54 -4.07 5.71 -1.23
CA LEU A 54 -4.95 5.72 -2.40
C LEU A 54 -6.40 6.08 -2.03
N PHE A 55 -6.92 5.53 -0.93
CA PHE A 55 -8.25 5.85 -0.42
C PHE A 55 -8.40 7.30 0.02
N PHE A 56 -7.38 7.87 0.66
CA PHE A 56 -7.39 9.28 1.04
C PHE A 56 -7.22 10.24 -0.15
N ILE A 57 -6.60 9.80 -1.24
CA ILE A 57 -6.58 10.57 -2.50
C ILE A 57 -7.98 10.59 -3.09
N SER A 58 -8.66 9.44 -3.15
CA SER A 58 -10.08 9.38 -3.52
C SER A 58 -10.73 8.08 -3.05
N GLN A 59 -11.97 8.19 -2.58
CA GLN A 59 -12.79 7.04 -2.21
C GLN A 59 -13.17 6.21 -3.44
N ASP A 60 -13.34 6.84 -4.60
CA ASP A 60 -13.64 6.18 -5.86
C ASP A 60 -12.41 5.46 -6.40
N PHE A 61 -12.52 4.13 -6.53
CA PHE A 61 -11.41 3.26 -6.95
C PHE A 61 -10.69 3.75 -8.22
N TRP A 62 -11.46 4.10 -9.26
CA TRP A 62 -10.87 4.52 -10.54
C TRP A 62 -10.17 5.87 -10.46
N VAL A 63 -10.73 6.79 -9.67
CA VAL A 63 -10.18 8.15 -9.52
C VAL A 63 -8.91 8.09 -8.67
N GLY A 64 -8.94 7.40 -7.53
CA GLY A 64 -7.78 7.26 -6.67
C GLY A 64 -6.65 6.49 -7.34
N LEU A 65 -6.97 5.50 -8.17
CA LEU A 65 -5.96 4.80 -8.97
C LEU A 65 -5.34 5.72 -10.04
N LYS A 66 -6.16 6.49 -10.77
CA LYS A 66 -5.70 7.42 -11.81
C LYS A 66 -4.73 8.47 -11.27
N PHE A 67 -5.00 9.02 -10.09
CA PHE A 67 -4.19 10.08 -9.50
C PHE A 67 -3.08 9.56 -8.57
N GLY A 68 -3.30 8.42 -7.91
CA GLY A 68 -2.35 7.85 -6.97
C GLY A 68 -1.27 6.97 -7.61
N LEU A 69 -1.55 6.27 -8.72
CA LEU A 69 -0.52 5.49 -9.41
C LEU A 69 0.67 6.35 -9.88
N PRO A 70 0.49 7.52 -10.52
CA PRO A 70 1.60 8.37 -10.91
C PRO A 70 2.51 8.77 -9.75
N ILE A 71 1.92 9.09 -8.58
CA ILE A 71 2.65 9.43 -7.35
C ILE A 71 3.56 8.25 -6.95
N ILE A 72 3.00 7.05 -6.86
CA ILE A 72 3.78 5.87 -6.46
C ILE A 72 4.87 5.53 -7.49
N LEU A 73 4.56 5.63 -8.78
CA LEU A 73 5.51 5.40 -9.86
C LEU A 73 6.67 6.40 -9.82
N ILE A 74 6.41 7.67 -9.54
CA ILE A 74 7.48 8.67 -9.36
C ILE A 74 8.36 8.31 -8.17
N ALA A 75 7.78 7.99 -7.01
CA ALA A 75 8.57 7.59 -5.84
C ALA A 75 9.49 6.40 -6.16
N TRP A 76 8.97 5.42 -6.90
CA TRP A 76 9.74 4.27 -7.35
C TRP A 76 10.85 4.63 -8.34
N LEU A 77 10.54 5.42 -9.37
CA LEU A 77 11.50 5.88 -10.38
C LEU A 77 12.63 6.70 -9.73
N VAL A 78 12.30 7.62 -8.83
CA VAL A 78 13.28 8.43 -8.10
C VAL A 78 14.22 7.53 -7.31
N SER A 79 13.69 6.53 -6.61
CA SER A 79 14.51 5.60 -5.84
C SER A 79 15.50 4.82 -6.72
N GLU A 80 15.06 4.34 -7.89
CA GLU A 80 15.89 3.57 -8.82
C GLU A 80 16.92 4.45 -9.57
N ILE A 81 16.52 5.61 -10.09
CA ILE A 81 17.42 6.53 -10.81
C ILE A 81 18.51 7.04 -9.88
N LEU A 82 18.14 7.55 -8.70
CA LEU A 82 19.11 8.08 -7.76
C LEU A 82 19.97 7.00 -7.12
N LYS A 83 19.49 5.75 -7.01
CA LYS A 83 20.36 4.65 -6.63
C LYS A 83 21.57 4.59 -7.57
N ARG A 84 21.32 4.55 -8.89
CA ARG A 84 22.39 4.43 -9.91
C ARG A 84 23.33 5.64 -9.90
N LEU A 85 22.77 6.84 -9.72
CA LEU A 85 23.56 8.09 -9.67
C LEU A 85 24.42 8.19 -8.40
N LEU A 86 23.88 7.78 -7.25
CA LEU A 86 24.56 7.85 -5.95
C LEU A 86 25.35 6.56 -5.62
N GLU A 87 25.33 5.54 -6.47
CA GLU A 87 26.06 4.29 -6.21
C GLU A 87 27.56 4.52 -6.15
N LYS A 88 28.07 5.40 -7.02
CA LYS A 88 29.50 5.76 -7.10
C LYS A 88 29.96 6.74 -6.02
N THR A 89 29.03 7.34 -5.27
CA THR A 89 29.37 8.33 -4.25
C THR A 89 29.64 7.65 -2.91
N ARG A 90 30.68 8.11 -2.20
CA ARG A 90 31.06 7.63 -0.86
C ARG A 90 30.20 8.24 0.26
N LEU A 91 28.90 8.42 -0.01
CA LEU A 91 27.96 8.95 0.98
C LEU A 91 27.45 7.85 1.90
N HIS A 92 27.15 8.20 3.15
CA HIS A 92 26.45 7.33 4.07
C HIS A 92 25.04 7.01 3.58
N TYR A 93 24.54 5.83 3.96
CA TYR A 93 23.21 5.34 3.57
C TYR A 93 22.10 6.36 3.90
N ILE A 94 22.09 6.88 5.13
CA ILE A 94 21.08 7.85 5.60
C ILE A 94 21.09 9.12 4.75
N SER A 95 22.28 9.61 4.39
CA SER A 95 22.43 10.79 3.51
C SER A 95 21.90 10.52 2.10
N LYS A 96 22.16 9.32 1.54
CA LYS A 96 21.62 8.94 0.22
C LYS A 96 20.10 8.91 0.24
N VAL A 97 19.48 8.36 1.28
CA VAL A 97 18.01 8.30 1.41
C VAL A 97 17.41 9.69 1.58
N SER A 98 18.01 10.53 2.42
CA SER A 98 17.56 11.92 2.60
C SER A 98 17.56 12.68 1.26
N LEU A 99 18.61 12.55 0.44
CA LEU A 99 18.64 13.11 -0.90
C LEU A 99 17.53 12.58 -1.81
N LYS A 100 17.26 11.27 -1.76
CA LYS A 100 16.17 10.67 -2.54
C LYS A 100 14.80 11.21 -2.12
N ILE A 101 14.55 11.34 -0.81
CA ILE A 101 13.30 11.91 -0.27
C ILE A 101 13.14 13.37 -0.69
N SER A 102 14.20 14.19 -0.59
CA SER A 102 14.17 15.60 -1.00
C SER A 102 13.92 15.79 -2.49
N ILE A 103 14.51 14.95 -3.34
CA ILE A 103 14.25 15.01 -4.79
C ILE A 103 12.83 14.51 -5.10
N ALA A 104 12.38 13.45 -4.41
CA ALA A 104 11.02 12.97 -4.54
C ALA A 104 9.99 14.05 -4.14
N SER A 105 10.23 14.82 -3.07
CA SER A 105 9.29 15.88 -2.65
C SER A 105 9.16 16.99 -3.71
N ILE A 106 10.28 17.42 -4.31
CA ILE A 106 10.27 18.42 -5.40
C ILE A 106 9.50 17.88 -6.61
N LEU A 107 9.73 16.62 -6.99
CA LEU A 107 9.02 16.01 -8.12
C LEU A 107 7.53 15.80 -7.84
N MET A 108 7.17 15.49 -6.60
CA MET A 108 5.76 15.41 -6.19
C MET A 108 5.08 16.78 -6.28
N LEU A 109 5.75 17.86 -5.86
CA LEU A 109 5.22 19.22 -6.04
C LEU A 109 4.97 19.52 -7.52
N ALA A 110 5.91 19.18 -8.41
CA ALA A 110 5.73 19.33 -9.85
C ALA A 110 4.55 18.50 -10.38
N LEU A 111 4.37 17.27 -9.87
CA LEU A 111 3.24 16.42 -10.23
C LEU A 111 1.91 17.00 -9.72
N LEU A 112 1.86 17.61 -8.53
CA LEU A 112 0.65 18.29 -8.05
C LEU A 112 0.26 19.46 -8.94
N VAL A 113 1.23 20.26 -9.39
CA VAL A 113 0.98 21.34 -10.36
C VAL A 113 0.39 20.77 -11.65
N ALA A 114 0.95 19.67 -12.15
CA ALA A 114 0.40 18.99 -13.33
C ALA A 114 -1.01 18.44 -13.05
N ALA A 115 -1.24 17.84 -11.87
CA ALA A 115 -2.53 17.27 -11.49
C ALA A 115 -3.62 18.35 -11.45
N VAL A 116 -3.34 19.52 -10.88
CA VAL A 116 -4.27 20.66 -10.88
C VAL A 116 -4.56 21.15 -12.31
N TYR A 117 -3.55 21.16 -13.19
CA TYR A 117 -3.75 21.54 -14.59
C TYR A 117 -4.65 20.55 -15.36
N PHE A 118 -4.52 19.25 -15.08
CA PHE A 118 -5.32 18.19 -15.73
C PHE A 118 -6.68 17.96 -15.05
N ASP A 119 -6.86 18.33 -13.79
CA ASP A 119 -8.10 18.14 -13.04
C ASP A 119 -9.13 19.24 -13.36
N LYS A 120 -9.79 19.08 -14.52
CA LYS A 120 -10.87 19.98 -14.95
C LYS A 120 -12.16 19.85 -14.13
N ASN A 121 -12.28 18.83 -13.30
CA ASN A 121 -13.52 18.44 -12.65
C ASN A 121 -13.51 18.63 -11.12
N GLY A 122 -12.39 19.07 -10.52
CA GLY A 122 -12.28 19.31 -9.09
C GLY A 122 -12.32 18.05 -8.22
N TYR A 123 -12.00 16.89 -8.78
CA TYR A 123 -11.93 15.63 -8.03
C TYR A 123 -10.66 15.49 -7.20
N PHE A 124 -9.69 16.41 -7.36
CA PHE A 124 -8.39 16.35 -6.73
C PHE A 124 -8.34 17.13 -5.41
N THR A 125 -8.99 16.60 -4.36
CA THR A 125 -8.88 17.09 -2.98
C THR A 125 -7.82 16.32 -2.21
N VAL A 126 -6.57 16.37 -2.68
CA VAL A 126 -5.49 15.59 -2.06
C VAL A 126 -4.99 16.27 -0.80
N SER A 127 -5.16 15.59 0.33
CA SER A 127 -4.52 15.98 1.59
C SER A 127 -3.00 15.77 1.53
N ALA A 128 -2.23 16.60 2.22
CA ALA A 128 -0.76 16.50 2.20
C ALA A 128 -0.25 15.16 2.77
N LEU A 129 -0.99 14.56 3.70
CA LEU A 129 -0.56 13.41 4.47
C LEU A 129 -0.34 12.14 3.61
N PRO A 130 -1.29 11.70 2.76
CA PRO A 130 -1.07 10.61 1.80
C PRO A 130 0.16 10.81 0.92
N ILE A 131 0.40 12.03 0.45
CA ILE A 131 1.54 12.34 -0.43
C ILE A 131 2.85 12.17 0.33
N VAL A 132 2.97 12.74 1.53
CA VAL A 132 4.17 12.61 2.37
C VAL A 132 4.45 11.14 2.67
N ILE A 133 3.41 10.39 3.02
CA ILE A 133 3.51 8.95 3.25
C ILE A 133 4.01 8.21 2.00
N LEU A 134 3.46 8.51 0.82
CA LEU A 134 3.92 7.90 -0.42
C LEU A 134 5.36 8.29 -0.78
N ILE A 135 5.82 9.50 -0.42
CA ILE A 135 7.23 9.89 -0.54
C ILE A 135 8.10 9.05 0.40
N THR A 136 7.66 8.76 1.63
CA THR A 136 8.46 7.94 2.56
C THR A 136 8.67 6.51 2.08
N LEU A 137 7.85 6.01 1.15
CA LEU A 137 8.10 4.71 0.51
C LEU A 137 9.47 4.63 -0.20
N VAL A 138 10.03 5.77 -0.60
CA VAL A 138 11.39 5.86 -1.17
C VAL A 138 12.44 5.28 -0.22
N GLU A 139 12.24 5.43 1.09
CA GLU A 139 13.11 4.84 2.12
C GLU A 139 13.01 3.31 2.11
N SER A 140 11.81 2.75 2.25
CA SER A 140 11.59 1.30 2.18
C SER A 140 12.16 0.73 0.88
N LEU A 141 11.84 1.33 -0.26
CA LEU A 141 12.38 0.93 -1.57
C LEU A 141 13.92 0.92 -1.58
N SER A 142 14.55 1.95 -1.01
CA SER A 142 16.00 2.05 -0.93
C SER A 142 16.62 0.97 -0.03
N LEU A 143 15.99 0.67 1.11
CA LEU A 143 16.41 -0.42 1.99
C LEU A 143 16.39 -1.77 1.26
N PHE A 144 15.31 -2.08 0.56
CA PHE A 144 15.17 -3.34 -0.16
C PHE A 144 16.08 -3.45 -1.37
N GLN A 145 16.30 -2.35 -2.09
CA GLN A 145 17.27 -2.29 -3.18
C GLN A 145 18.70 -2.61 -2.74
N ILE A 146 19.06 -2.33 -1.49
CA ILE A 146 20.37 -2.66 -0.89
C ILE A 146 20.38 -4.12 -0.42
N LYS A 147 19.34 -4.57 0.28
CA LYS A 147 19.27 -5.93 0.84
C LYS A 147 19.17 -7.03 -0.23
N ALA A 148 18.35 -6.82 -1.26
CA ALA A 148 18.00 -7.86 -2.24
C ALA A 148 18.53 -7.58 -3.66
N GLY A 149 19.07 -6.38 -3.91
CA GLY A 149 19.43 -5.92 -5.26
C GLY A 149 18.27 -5.28 -6.01
N SER A 150 18.56 -4.51 -7.08
CA SER A 150 17.54 -3.73 -7.82
C SER A 150 16.50 -4.62 -8.49
N MET A 151 16.91 -5.69 -9.18
CA MET A 151 15.98 -6.57 -9.89
C MET A 151 14.96 -7.21 -8.95
N LYS A 152 15.42 -7.77 -7.83
CA LYS A 152 14.51 -8.37 -6.83
C LYS A 152 13.65 -7.30 -6.15
N ALA A 153 14.21 -6.13 -5.85
CA ALA A 153 13.44 -5.04 -5.27
C ALA A 153 12.32 -4.55 -6.20
N ASN A 154 12.57 -4.50 -7.52
CA ASN A 154 11.56 -4.09 -8.50
C ASN A 154 10.42 -5.11 -8.62
N ILE A 155 10.73 -6.41 -8.61
CA ILE A 155 9.70 -7.46 -8.56
C ILE A 155 8.88 -7.32 -7.27
N LEU A 156 9.56 -7.12 -6.14
CA LEU A 156 8.94 -6.96 -4.83
C LEU A 156 8.07 -5.69 -4.74
N SER A 157 8.47 -4.60 -5.41
CA SER A 157 7.65 -3.38 -5.58
C SER A 157 6.36 -3.69 -6.32
N LEU A 158 6.43 -4.42 -7.44
CA LEU A 158 5.24 -4.78 -8.23
C LEU A 158 4.30 -5.69 -7.46
N GLU A 159 4.84 -6.68 -6.75
CA GLU A 159 4.08 -7.55 -5.86
C GLU A 159 3.38 -6.75 -4.75
N THR A 160 4.12 -5.84 -4.09
CA THR A 160 3.58 -4.95 -3.05
C THR A 160 2.48 -4.05 -3.61
N LEU A 161 2.70 -3.44 -4.79
CA LEU A 161 1.72 -2.60 -5.47
C LEU A 161 0.45 -3.39 -5.80
N SER A 162 0.59 -4.61 -6.31
CA SER A 162 -0.55 -5.46 -6.66
C SER A 162 -1.42 -5.76 -5.44
N VAL A 163 -0.81 -6.15 -4.32
CA VAL A 163 -1.53 -6.39 -3.05
C VAL A 163 -2.18 -5.11 -2.51
N SER A 164 -1.51 -3.96 -2.68
CA SER A 164 -2.04 -2.65 -2.26
C SER A 164 -3.27 -2.26 -3.06
N ILE A 165 -3.25 -2.46 -4.38
CA ILE A 165 -4.38 -2.14 -5.28
C ILE A 165 -5.57 -3.04 -4.96
N LEU A 166 -5.35 -4.33 -4.69
CA LEU A 166 -6.43 -5.24 -4.27
C LEU A 166 -7.03 -4.84 -2.92
N SER A 167 -6.18 -4.42 -1.98
CA SER A 167 -6.63 -3.92 -0.67
C SER A 167 -7.40 -2.60 -0.81
N TYR A 168 -6.96 -1.72 -1.71
CA TYR A 168 -7.63 -0.47 -2.04
C TYR A 168 -9.00 -0.70 -2.69
N LEU A 169 -9.11 -1.68 -3.59
CA LEU A 169 -10.38 -2.07 -4.21
C LEU A 169 -11.41 -2.46 -3.15
N ILE A 170 -10.98 -3.20 -2.12
CA ILE A 170 -11.84 -3.62 -1.00
C ILE A 170 -12.24 -2.41 -0.14
N LEU A 171 -11.30 -1.49 0.13
CA LEU A 171 -11.57 -0.24 0.84
C LEU A 171 -12.57 0.67 0.12
N SER A 172 -12.49 0.77 -1.20
CA SER A 172 -13.38 1.59 -2.03
C SER A 172 -14.78 1.02 -2.21
N ALA A 173 -15.08 -0.16 -1.64
CA ALA A 173 -16.42 -0.75 -1.74
C ALA A 173 -17.38 -0.10 -0.72
N ASN A 174 -18.33 0.70 -1.20
CA ASN A 174 -19.37 1.34 -0.37
C ASN A 174 -20.17 0.33 0.50
N SER A 175 -20.37 -0.89 -0.01
CA SER A 175 -21.01 -1.98 0.73
C SER A 175 -20.20 -2.39 1.97
N LEU A 176 -18.86 -2.38 1.88
CA LEU A 176 -18.01 -2.70 3.01
C LEU A 176 -18.07 -1.60 4.06
N GLN A 177 -18.04 -0.33 3.64
CA GLN A 177 -18.12 0.80 4.56
C GLN A 177 -19.41 0.77 5.39
N SER A 178 -20.55 0.69 4.72
CA SER A 178 -21.86 0.62 5.39
C SER A 178 -21.98 -0.60 6.31
N PHE A 179 -21.46 -1.76 5.89
CA PHE A 179 -21.48 -2.99 6.68
C PHE A 179 -20.62 -2.90 7.96
N LEU A 180 -19.37 -2.44 7.84
CA LEU A 180 -18.46 -2.31 8.98
C LEU A 180 -18.95 -1.27 9.98
N VAL A 181 -19.46 -0.12 9.50
CA VAL A 181 -20.03 0.91 10.36
C VAL A 181 -21.31 0.41 11.04
N ALA A 182 -22.15 -0.39 10.37
CA ALA A 182 -23.35 -0.97 10.99
C ALA A 182 -23.01 -2.00 12.08
N THR A 183 -21.96 -2.82 11.87
CA THR A 183 -21.60 -3.97 12.71
C THR A 183 -20.15 -3.93 13.20
N PRO A 184 -19.76 -2.97 14.07
CA PRO A 184 -18.35 -2.79 14.46
C PRO A 184 -17.71 -4.00 15.16
N TYR A 185 -18.50 -4.85 15.81
CA TYR A 185 -18.03 -6.05 16.49
C TYR A 185 -17.42 -7.10 15.54
N ILE A 186 -17.71 -7.00 14.23
CA ILE A 186 -17.19 -7.95 13.21
C ILE A 186 -15.66 -7.91 13.09
N VAL A 187 -15.00 -6.87 13.60
CA VAL A 187 -13.53 -6.72 13.62
C VAL A 187 -12.83 -7.85 14.39
N ILE A 188 -13.53 -8.57 15.27
CA ILE A 188 -12.96 -9.74 15.94
C ILE A 188 -12.66 -10.87 14.94
N LEU A 189 -13.44 -10.98 13.87
CA LEU A 189 -13.31 -12.02 12.86
C LEU A 189 -11.96 -11.98 12.11
N PRO A 190 -11.49 -10.83 11.56
CA PRO A 190 -10.17 -10.78 10.96
C PRO A 190 -9.04 -10.91 11.97
N ILE A 191 -9.22 -10.57 13.25
CA ILE A 191 -8.21 -10.83 14.28
C ILE A 191 -7.99 -12.34 14.43
N ILE A 192 -9.08 -13.10 14.58
CA ILE A 192 -9.04 -14.57 14.61
C ILE A 192 -8.48 -15.12 13.29
N GLY A 193 -8.92 -14.58 12.16
CA GLY A 193 -8.40 -14.94 10.84
C GLY A 193 -6.88 -14.78 10.74
N ASN A 194 -6.32 -13.67 11.24
CA ASN A 194 -4.88 -13.43 11.22
C ASN A 194 -4.11 -14.48 12.05
N LEU A 195 -4.70 -14.99 13.15
CA LEU A 195 -4.11 -16.09 13.91
C LEU A 195 -4.05 -17.38 13.09
N PHE A 196 -5.09 -17.68 12.30
CA PHE A 196 -5.09 -18.84 11.40
C PHE A 196 -4.08 -18.68 10.26
N VAL A 197 -4.04 -17.50 9.64
CA VAL A 197 -3.07 -17.18 8.59
C VAL A 197 -1.63 -17.31 9.12
N GLY A 198 -1.37 -16.84 10.35
CA GLY A 198 -0.05 -16.94 10.97
C GLY A 198 0.38 -18.36 11.33
N LYS A 199 -0.57 -19.27 11.58
CA LYS A 199 -0.33 -20.70 11.87
C LYS A 199 -0.27 -21.56 10.59
N TRP A 200 -0.43 -20.97 9.41
CA TRP A 200 -0.45 -21.72 8.16
C TRP A 200 0.94 -22.23 7.79
N GLU A 201 1.20 -23.52 8.04
CA GLU A 201 2.43 -24.23 7.66
C GLU A 201 2.32 -24.91 6.27
N GLY A 202 1.16 -24.82 5.60
CA GLY A 202 0.95 -25.43 4.29
C GLY A 202 1.82 -24.82 3.18
N LEU A 203 2.13 -25.62 2.15
CA LEU A 203 2.83 -25.17 0.95
C LEU A 203 2.12 -23.97 0.31
N ARG A 204 2.88 -22.95 -0.09
CA ARG A 204 2.33 -21.75 -0.73
C ARG A 204 1.77 -22.12 -2.11
N LEU A 205 0.71 -21.45 -2.58
CA LEU A 205 0.15 -21.70 -3.91
C LEU A 205 1.20 -21.53 -5.02
N SER A 206 2.11 -20.58 -4.85
CA SER A 206 3.27 -20.38 -5.72
C SER A 206 4.25 -21.57 -5.71
N GLU A 207 4.39 -22.27 -4.59
CA GLU A 207 5.18 -23.51 -4.50
C GLU A 207 4.47 -24.66 -5.20
N TYR A 208 3.14 -24.76 -5.07
CA TYR A 208 2.36 -25.76 -5.79
C TYR A 208 2.52 -25.62 -7.32
N LEU A 209 2.46 -24.40 -7.83
CA LEU A 209 2.68 -24.14 -9.26
C LEU A 209 4.12 -24.46 -9.71
N ARG A 210 5.11 -24.20 -8.85
CA ARG A 210 6.52 -24.51 -9.13
C ARG A 210 6.79 -26.02 -9.13
N PHE A 211 6.24 -26.77 -8.17
CA PHE A 211 6.42 -28.22 -8.08
C PHE A 211 5.60 -29.00 -9.12
N ARG A 212 4.48 -28.46 -9.59
CA ARG A 212 3.72 -29.06 -10.70
C ARG A 212 4.54 -29.18 -11.99
N ASN A 213 5.46 -28.24 -12.23
CA ASN A 213 6.34 -28.30 -13.40
C ASN A 213 7.47 -29.33 -13.25
N SER A 214 7.85 -29.70 -12.03
CA SER A 214 8.88 -30.71 -11.78
C SER A 214 8.34 -32.14 -11.82
N MET A 215 7.06 -32.38 -11.48
CA MET A 215 6.44 -33.71 -11.54
C MET A 215 5.95 -34.14 -12.94
N LYS A 216 6.15 -33.31 -13.97
CA LYS A 216 5.74 -33.63 -15.34
C LYS A 216 6.88 -34.20 -16.22
N ASN A 217 8.07 -34.36 -15.62
CA ASN A 217 9.28 -34.87 -16.29
C ASN A 217 9.76 -36.23 -15.72
N ASP A 218 8.95 -36.87 -14.87
CA ASP A 218 9.06 -38.29 -14.49
C ASP A 218 7.77 -39.01 -14.94
#